data_AF-A0A0H3ZRR8-F1
#
_entry.id   AF-A0A0H3ZRR8-F1
#
_cell.length_a   1.000
_cell.length_b   1.000
_cell.length_c   1.000
_cell.angle_alpha   90.00
_cell.angle_beta   90.00
_cell.angle_gamma   90.00
#
_symmetry.space_group_name_H-M   'P 1'
#
loop_
_entity.id
_entity.type
_entity.pdbx_description
1 polymer ?
#
loop_
_entity_poly.entity_id
_entity_poly.type
_entity_poly.pdbx_seq_one_letter_code
_entity_poly.pdbx_strand_id
1 'polypeptide(L)' 'MNLDKPSVVASSLIQTLSWKDRNAKKITTAENGVMEDVLLRLIPLIGAESLFEE' A
#
# COMPACT_ATOMS: atom_id res chain seq x y z
N MET A 1 8.47 4.55 -8.16
CA MET A 1 7.65 3.34 -8.45
C MET A 1 7.83 3.03 -9.90
N ASN A 2 8.25 1.81 -10.27
CA ASN A 2 8.60 1.35 -11.63
C ASN A 2 7.45 1.45 -12.67
N LEU A 3 6.89 2.65 -12.88
CA LEU A 3 5.78 3.04 -13.74
C LEU A 3 6.27 4.13 -14.70
N ASP A 4 5.69 4.19 -15.90
CA ASP A 4 6.11 5.12 -16.95
C ASP A 4 5.88 6.60 -16.59
N LYS A 5 4.97 6.87 -15.65
CA LYS A 5 4.64 8.23 -15.19
C LYS A 5 4.97 8.39 -13.71
N PRO A 6 5.47 9.56 -13.30
CA PRO A 6 5.60 9.90 -11.88
C PRO A 6 4.27 9.67 -11.15
N SER A 7 4.30 8.82 -10.13
CA SER A 7 3.12 8.31 -9.45
C SER A 7 3.40 8.13 -7.95
N VAL A 8 2.33 8.12 -7.15
CA VAL A 8 2.37 7.90 -5.70
C VAL A 8 1.38 6.81 -5.29
N VAL A 9 1.61 6.15 -4.16
CA VAL A 9 0.63 5.26 -3.52
C VAL A 9 -0.21 6.08 -2.55
N ALA A 10 -1.54 6.02 -2.71
CA ALA A 10 -2.49 6.63 -1.81
C ALA A 10 -2.79 5.69 -0.64
N SER A 11 -1.98 5.74 0.43
CA SER A 11 -2.12 4.88 1.62
C SER A 11 -3.43 5.10 2.40
N SER A 12 -4.13 6.21 2.18
CA SER A 12 -5.42 6.53 2.82
C SER A 12 -6.63 5.84 2.16
N LEU A 13 -6.47 5.26 0.97
CA LEU A 13 -7.55 4.63 0.22
C LEU A 13 -7.41 3.09 0.26
N ILE A 14 -7.66 2.51 1.43
CA ILE A 14 -7.54 1.07 1.66
C ILE A 14 -8.87 0.39 1.32
N GLN A 15 -8.83 -0.65 0.48
CA GLN A 15 -10.03 -1.35 0.03
C GLN A 15 -9.81 -2.86 0.10
N THR A 16 -10.81 -3.56 0.65
CA THR A 16 -10.90 -5.02 0.55
C THR A 16 -11.55 -5.36 -0.80
N LEU A 17 -10.81 -6.04 -1.68
CA LEU A 17 -11.26 -6.41 -3.02
C LEU A 17 -11.22 -7.93 -3.20
N SER A 18 -12.27 -8.50 -3.79
CA SER A 18 -12.32 -9.93 -4.15
C SER A 18 -11.31 -10.24 -5.26
N TRP A 19 -10.42 -11.21 -5.05
CA TRP A 19 -9.46 -11.61 -6.08
C TRP A 19 -10.11 -12.37 -7.25
N LYS A 20 -11.26 -13.01 -7.01
CA LYS A 20 -11.99 -13.79 -8.04
C LYS A 20 -12.69 -12.88 -9.03
N ASP A 21 -13.28 -11.79 -8.53
CA ASP A 21 -14.08 -10.86 -9.34
C ASP A 21 -13.22 -9.72 -9.93
N ARG A 22 -11.99 -9.56 -9.42
CA ARG A 22 -11.06 -8.53 -9.89
C ARG A 22 -10.30 -9.00 -11.12
N ASN A 23 -10.63 -8.42 -12.27
CA ASN A 23 -9.89 -8.58 -13.53
C ASN A 23 -8.52 -7.86 -13.52
N ALA A 24 -7.63 -8.21 -12.59
CA ALA A 24 -6.32 -7.59 -12.46
C ALA A 24 -5.20 -8.37 -13.16
N LYS A 25 -4.27 -7.63 -13.74
CA LYS A 25 -3.04 -8.14 -14.34
C LYS A 25 -1.82 -7.59 -13.60
N LYS A 26 -0.79 -8.41 -13.38
CA LYS A 26 0.50 -7.92 -12.87
C LYS A 26 1.17 -7.06 -13.93
N ILE A 27 1.50 -5.81 -13.58
CA ILE A 27 2.14 -4.86 -14.51
C ILE A 27 3.62 -4.59 -14.19
N THR A 28 4.00 -4.58 -12.92
CA THR A 28 5.37 -4.30 -12.47
C THR A 28 5.53 -4.73 -11.01
N THR A 29 6.73 -4.54 -10.45
CA THR A 29 7.03 -4.67 -9.02
C THR A 29 7.38 -3.29 -8.47
N ALA A 30 6.99 -2.99 -7.23
CA ALA A 30 7.38 -1.75 -6.58
C ALA A 30 8.91 -1.65 -6.40
N GLU A 31 9.44 -0.43 -6.26
CA GLU A 31 10.85 -0.22 -5.91
C GLU A 31 11.12 -0.65 -4.46
N ASN A 32 12.38 -0.93 -4.15
CA ASN A 32 12.81 -1.21 -2.78
C ASN A 32 12.46 -0.02 -1.87
N GLY A 33 12.03 -0.30 -0.63
CA GLY A 33 11.64 0.74 0.34
C GLY A 33 10.18 1.18 0.24
N VAL A 34 9.52 1.01 -0.91
CA VAL A 34 8.14 1.50 -1.12
C VAL A 34 7.16 0.85 -0.16
N MET A 35 7.34 -0.43 0.17
CA MET A 35 6.46 -1.14 1.09
C MET A 35 6.61 -0.60 2.52
N GLU A 36 7.84 -0.42 3.01
CA GLU A 36 8.10 0.19 4.32
C GLU A 36 7.46 1.59 4.41
N ASP A 37 7.64 2.38 3.36
CA ASP A 37 7.08 3.72 3.21
C ASP A 37 5.55 3.75 3.31
N VAL A 38 4.87 2.75 2.73
CA VAL A 38 3.40 2.63 2.81
C VAL A 38 2.99 2.23 4.22
N LEU A 39 3.68 1.27 4.83
CA LEU A 39 3.36 0.80 6.19
C LEU A 39 3.52 1.91 7.24
N LEU A 40 4.60 2.70 7.16
CA LEU A 40 4.83 3.84 8.06
C LEU A 40 3.72 4.89 7.97
N ARG A 41 3.11 5.07 6.79
CA ARG A 41 1.94 5.96 6.62
C ARG A 41 0.65 5.28 7.03
N LEU A 42 0.54 3.96 6.87
CA LEU A 42 -0.67 3.18 7.11
C LEU A 42 -0.96 3.01 8.61
N ILE A 43 0.05 2.64 9.39
CA ILE A 43 -0.07 2.39 10.84
C ILE A 43 -0.83 3.53 11.55
N PRO A 44 -0.43 4.80 11.40
CA PRO A 44 -1.14 5.89 12.06
C PRO A 44 -2.53 6.18 11.51
N LEU A 45 -2.78 5.89 10.23
CA LEU A 45 -4.11 6.09 9.63
C LEU A 45 -5.16 5.11 10.19
N ILE A 46 -4.73 3.94 10.66
CA ILE A 46 -5.62 2.92 11.20
C ILE A 46 -5.61 2.83 12.74
N GLY A 47 -4.86 3.70 13.42
CA GLY A 47 -4.72 3.68 14.88
C GLY A 47 -3.95 2.45 15.41
N ALA A 48 -3.12 1.84 14.57
CA ALA A 48 -2.38 0.62 14.92
C ALA A 48 -1.14 0.88 15.78
N GLU A 49 -0.82 2.13 16.13
CA GLU A 49 0.28 2.47 17.04
C GLU A 49 0.13 1.74 18.38
N SER A 50 -1.11 1.60 18.86
CA SER A 50 -1.45 0.88 20.09
C SER A 50 -1.02 -0.60 20.10
N LEU A 51 -0.76 -1.20 18.94
CA LEU A 51 -0.23 -2.57 18.85
C LEU A 51 1.28 -2.66 19.13
N PHE A 52 1.95 -1.51 19.21
CA PHE A 52 3.39 -1.37 19.43
C PHE A 52 3.73 -0.68 20.76
N GLU A 53 2.71 -0.28 21.54
CA GLU A 53 2.86 0.22 22.92
C GLU A 53 2.83 -0.98 23.88
N GLU A 54 3.76 -1.04 24.85
CA GLU A 54 3.79 -2.07 25.92
C GLU A 54 2.75 -1.81 27.01
#